data_AF-A0AAV6TM90-F1
#
_entry.id   AF-A0AAV6TM90-F1
#
_cell.length_a   1.000
_cell.length_b   1.000
_cell.length_c   1.000
_cell.angle_alpha   90.00
_cell.angle_beta   90.00
_cell.angle_gamma   90.00
#
_symmetry.space_group_name_H-M   'P 1'
#
loop_
_entity.id
_entity.type
_entity.pdbx_description
1 polymer ?
#
loop_
_entity_poly.entity_id
_entity_poly.type
_entity_poly.pdbx_seq_one_letter_code
_entity_poly.pdbx_strand_id
1 'polypeptide(L)'
;QTLVSYLPKLYIEKLLRYVVDQLDDTPHLEFYVIWIQYILTSHGIDIKNRSKSNISTLRTMQKSLSHRLEQLDKICGNFKYMLEYTLALNNIKKRKHESTEEETELLLVPQATEEDSSISSEDDS
;
A
#
# COMPACT_ATOMS: atom_id res chain seq x y z
N GLN A 1 31.37 3.11 4.27
CA GLN A 1 32.03 2.76 5.54
C GLN A 1 31.02 3.03 6.64
N THR A 2 30.57 2.01 7.38
CA THR A 2 29.45 2.14 8.33
C THR A 2 29.98 2.24 9.76
N LEU A 3 29.36 3.05 10.62
CA LEU A 3 29.75 3.21 12.03
C LEU A 3 29.91 1.88 12.77
N VAL A 4 29.11 0.89 12.39
CA VAL A 4 29.12 -0.48 12.91
C VAL A 4 30.51 -1.15 12.80
N SER A 5 31.31 -0.84 11.77
CA SER A 5 32.64 -1.45 11.62
C SER A 5 33.68 -0.96 12.63
N TYR A 6 33.45 0.19 13.27
CA TYR A 6 34.35 0.78 14.27
C TYR A 6 34.00 0.38 15.71
N LEU A 7 32.84 -0.26 15.91
CA LEU A 7 32.39 -0.66 17.23
C LEU A 7 33.10 -1.94 17.69
N PRO A 8 33.56 -1.99 18.96
CA PRO A 8 34.12 -3.21 19.53
C PRO A 8 33.08 -4.34 19.55
N LYS A 9 33.54 -5.57 19.31
CA LYS A 9 32.70 -6.79 19.18
C LYS A 9 31.73 -7.00 20.36
N LEU A 10 32.13 -6.58 21.56
CA LEU A 10 31.35 -6.71 22.78
C LEU A 10 30.11 -5.80 22.82
N TYR A 11 30.14 -4.67 22.11
CA TYR A 11 29.00 -3.77 21.98
C TYR A 11 28.08 -4.18 20.82
N ILE A 12 28.60 -4.87 19.82
CA ILE A 12 27.80 -5.34 18.67
C ILE A 12 26.72 -6.34 19.12
N GLU A 13 27.04 -7.26 20.03
CA GLU A 13 26.03 -8.20 20.55
C GLU A 13 24.92 -7.49 21.33
N LYS A 14 25.28 -6.48 22.12
CA LYS A 14 24.31 -5.65 22.86
C LYS A 14 23.45 -4.82 21.92
N LEU A 15 24.07 -4.24 20.89
CA LEU A 15 23.39 -3.47 19.86
C LEU A 15 22.42 -4.35 19.07
N LEU A 16 22.84 -5.56 18.67
CA LEU A 16 21.97 -6.50 17.98
C LEU A 16 20.75 -6.84 18.83
N ARG A 17 20.93 -7.11 20.14
CA ARG A 17 19.80 -7.39 21.04
C ARG A 17 18.85 -6.19 21.12
N TYR A 18 19.38 -4.99 21.32
CA TYR A 18 18.56 -3.78 21.36
C TYR A 18 17.78 -3.55 20.05
N VAL A 19 18.44 -3.71 18.91
CA VAL A 19 17.83 -3.56 17.58
C VAL A 19 16.70 -4.59 17.37
N VAL A 20 16.90 -5.82 17.84
CA VAL A 20 15.89 -6.89 17.76
C VAL A 20 14.70 -6.58 18.66
N ASP A 21 14.93 -6.11 19.89
CA ASP A 21 13.84 -5.75 20.81
C ASP A 21 13.02 -4.57 20.25
N GLN A 22 13.67 -3.58 19.63
CA GLN A 22 13.01 -2.42 19.04
C GLN A 22 12.32 -2.68 17.69
N LEU A 23 12.63 -3.80 17.04
CA LEU A 23 12.05 -4.16 15.74
C LEU A 23 10.53 -4.37 15.83
N ASP A 24 10.03 -4.85 16.97
CA ASP A 24 8.61 -5.10 17.21
C ASP A 24 7.88 -3.88 17.81
N ASP A 25 8.58 -3.01 18.53
CA ASP A 25 7.99 -1.85 19.20
C ASP A 25 7.84 -0.62 18.30
N THR A 26 8.62 -0.51 17.23
CA THR A 26 8.71 0.71 16.44
C THR A 26 8.05 0.59 15.05
N PRO A 27 7.54 1.69 14.48
CA PRO A 27 7.01 1.70 13.12
C PRO A 27 8.12 1.75 12.04
N HIS A 28 9.37 2.03 12.42
CA HIS A 28 10.47 2.28 11.48
C HIS A 28 11.16 0.98 11.03
N LEU A 29 10.41 0.05 10.44
CA LEU A 29 10.90 -1.28 10.06
C LEU A 29 12.17 -1.21 9.20
N GLU A 30 12.16 -0.40 8.14
CA GLU A 30 13.27 -0.26 7.20
C GLU A 30 14.58 0.10 7.92
N PHE A 31 14.52 1.04 8.86
CA PHE A 31 15.69 1.46 9.64
C PHE A 31 16.31 0.29 10.39
N TYR A 32 15.52 -0.44 11.18
CA TYR A 32 16.05 -1.55 11.98
C TYR A 32 16.52 -2.72 11.11
N VAL A 33 15.85 -3.01 9.99
CA VAL A 33 16.28 -4.05 9.04
C VAL A 33 17.63 -3.71 8.42
N ILE A 34 17.85 -2.44 8.05
CA ILE A 34 19.13 -1.95 7.54
C ILE A 34 20.24 -2.12 8.59
N TRP A 35 19.97 -1.78 9.86
CA TRP A 35 20.93 -1.99 10.95
C TRP A 35 21.26 -3.47 11.15
N ILE A 36 20.26 -4.36 11.15
CA ILE A 36 20.45 -5.81 11.23
C ILE A 36 21.34 -6.30 10.09
N GLN A 37 21.06 -5.86 8.86
CA GLN A 37 21.85 -6.21 7.68
C GLN A 37 23.31 -5.77 7.83
N TYR A 38 23.56 -4.53 8.25
CA TYR A 38 24.93 -4.03 8.44
C TYR A 38 25.68 -4.74 9.57
N ILE A 39 25.01 -5.06 10.68
CA ILE A 39 25.58 -5.81 11.79
C ILE A 39 25.95 -7.23 11.34
N LEU A 40 25.05 -7.94 10.66
CA LEU A 40 25.29 -9.32 10.21
C LEU A 40 26.35 -9.38 9.11
N THR A 41 26.38 -8.43 8.19
CA THR A 41 27.39 -8.38 7.11
C THR A 41 28.78 -8.02 7.63
N SER A 42 28.88 -7.13 8.61
CA SER A 42 30.19 -6.67 9.14
C SER A 42 30.75 -7.59 10.22
N HIS A 43 29.91 -8.17 11.08
CA HIS A 43 30.32 -8.93 12.27
C HIS A 43 29.75 -10.36 12.32
N GLY A 44 29.16 -10.85 11.23
CA GLY A 44 28.50 -12.16 11.20
C GLY A 44 29.40 -13.35 11.58
N ILE A 45 30.69 -13.30 11.20
CA ILE A 45 31.68 -14.32 11.56
C ILE A 45 31.91 -14.34 13.09
N ASP A 46 32.02 -13.17 13.71
CA ASP A 46 32.23 -13.05 15.15
C ASP A 46 30.99 -13.48 15.94
N ILE A 47 29.80 -13.11 15.46
CA ILE A 47 28.52 -13.54 16.05
C ILE A 47 28.38 -15.07 15.96
N LYS A 48 28.78 -15.67 14.83
CA LYS A 48 28.78 -17.13 14.63
C LYS A 48 29.77 -17.85 15.56
N ASN A 49 30.97 -17.29 15.75
CA ASN A 49 31.97 -17.82 16.67
C ASN A 49 31.48 -17.82 18.13
N ARG A 50 30.60 -16.87 18.50
CA ARG A 50 29.93 -16.79 19.80
C ARG A 50 28.48 -17.26 19.76
N SER A 51 28.13 -18.16 18.83
CA SER A 51 26.76 -18.57 18.56
C SER A 51 26.01 -19.06 19.81
N LYS A 52 26.66 -19.74 20.75
CA LYS A 52 26.03 -20.21 22.01
C LYS A 52 25.38 -19.08 22.82
N SER A 53 25.95 -17.87 22.81
CA SER A 53 25.40 -16.70 23.51
C SER A 53 24.35 -15.96 22.68
N ASN A 54 24.51 -15.97 21.36
CA ASN A 54 23.71 -15.15 20.44
C ASN A 54 22.54 -15.91 19.80
N ILE A 55 22.46 -17.24 19.93
CA ILE A 55 21.45 -18.08 19.28
C ILE A 55 20.03 -17.66 19.64
N SER A 56 19.78 -17.26 20.90
CA SER A 56 18.48 -16.80 21.33
C SER A 56 18.11 -15.48 20.65
N THR A 57 19.02 -14.51 20.65
CA THR A 57 18.82 -13.21 20.00
C THR A 57 18.55 -13.40 18.50
N LEU A 58 19.29 -14.29 17.83
CA LEU A 58 19.10 -14.59 16.40
C LEU A 58 17.76 -15.27 16.12
N ARG A 59 17.30 -16.17 16.98
CA ARG A 59 15.96 -16.77 16.86
C ARG A 59 14.86 -15.75 17.05
N THR A 60 14.97 -14.89 18.08
CA THR A 60 14.02 -13.79 18.29
C THR A 60 13.98 -12.86 17.10
N MET A 61 15.15 -12.47 16.56
CA MET A 61 15.27 -11.68 15.35
C MET A 61 14.55 -12.32 14.17
N GLN A 62 14.81 -13.60 13.90
CA GLN A 62 14.17 -14.32 12.81
C GLN A 62 12.65 -14.35 12.98
N LYS A 63 12.17 -14.66 14.19
CA LYS A 63 10.73 -14.66 14.50
C LYS A 63 10.09 -13.30 14.26
N SER A 64 10.73 -12.24 14.74
CA SER A 64 10.23 -10.85 14.63
C SER A 64 10.17 -10.41 13.17
N LEU A 65 11.22 -10.68 12.39
CA LEU A 65 11.26 -10.39 10.95
C LEU A 65 10.20 -11.17 10.18
N SER A 66 10.05 -12.47 10.43
CA SER A 66 9.00 -13.28 9.81
C SER A 66 7.61 -12.75 10.15
N HIS A 67 7.37 -12.37 11.40
CA HIS A 67 6.11 -11.78 11.82
C HIS A 67 5.81 -10.46 11.09
N ARG A 68 6.80 -9.57 10.98
CA ARG A 68 6.66 -8.31 10.24
C ARG A 68 6.36 -8.52 8.76
N LEU A 69 7.00 -9.51 8.14
CA LEU A 69 6.73 -9.88 6.75
C LEU A 69 5.29 -10.38 6.56
N GLU A 70 4.83 -11.28 7.44
CA GLU A 70 3.44 -11.78 7.39
C GLU A 70 2.41 -10.66 7.57
N GLN A 71 2.69 -9.66 8.42
CA GLN A 71 1.82 -8.50 8.58
C GLN A 71 1.76 -7.66 7.30
N LEU A 72 2.92 -7.43 6.67
CA LEU A 72 2.99 -6.70 5.41
C LEU A 72 2.24 -7.44 4.29
N ASP A 73 2.42 -8.75 4.18
CA ASP A 73 1.73 -9.58 3.18
C ASP A 73 0.21 -9.51 3.33
N LYS A 74 -0.30 -9.56 4.57
CA LYS A 74 -1.74 -9.39 4.86
C LYS A 74 -2.26 -8.02 4.43
N ILE A 75 -1.52 -6.96 4.77
CA ILE A 75 -1.90 -5.58 4.41
C ILE A 75 -1.89 -5.41 2.88
N CYS A 76 -0.84 -5.88 2.21
CA CYS A 76 -0.74 -5.86 0.76
C CYS A 76 -1.86 -6.64 0.08
N GLY A 77 -2.22 -7.82 0.62
CA GLY A 77 -3.37 -8.59 0.18
C GLY A 77 -4.67 -7.79 0.29
N ASN A 78 -4.94 -7.20 1.46
CA ASN A 78 -6.13 -6.38 1.67
C ASN A 78 -6.19 -5.17 0.74
N PHE A 79 -5.07 -4.47 0.53
CA PHE A 79 -5.01 -3.34 -0.39
C PHE A 79 -5.25 -3.74 -1.84
N LYS A 80 -4.74 -4.90 -2.26
CA LYS A 80 -5.04 -5.45 -3.59
C LYS A 80 -6.55 -5.67 -3.75
N TYR A 81 -7.19 -6.37 -2.83
CA TYR A 81 -8.64 -6.62 -2.90
C TYR A 81 -9.46 -5.34 -2.83
N MET A 82 -9.07 -4.38 -1.98
CA MET A 82 -9.74 -3.07 -1.88
C MET A 82 -9.66 -2.29 -3.19
N LEU A 83 -8.49 -2.30 -3.84
CA LEU A 83 -8.29 -1.62 -5.12
C LEU A 83 -9.11 -2.29 -6.22
N GLU A 84 -9.06 -3.63 -6.32
CA GLU A 84 -9.87 -4.40 -7.27
C GLU A 84 -11.37 -4.15 -7.10
N TYR A 85 -11.85 -4.15 -5.85
CA TYR A 85 -13.23 -3.84 -5.51
C TYR A 85 -13.61 -2.40 -5.90
N THR A 86 -12.75 -1.43 -5.62
CA THR A 86 -12.99 -0.02 -5.97
C THR A 86 -13.07 0.17 -7.49
N LEU A 87 -12.20 -0.50 -8.24
CA LEU A 87 -12.23 -0.51 -9.71
C LEU A 87 -13.51 -1.16 -10.24
N ALA A 88 -13.93 -2.29 -9.65
CA ALA A 88 -15.18 -2.95 -10.03
C ALA A 88 -16.41 -2.05 -9.79
N LEU A 89 -16.47 -1.34 -8.65
CA LEU A 89 -17.52 -0.36 -8.37
C LEU A 89 -17.53 0.79 -9.37
N ASN A 90 -16.36 1.30 -9.76
CA ASN A 90 -16.25 2.35 -10.78
C ASN A 90 -16.83 1.86 -12.12
N ASN A 91 -16.45 0.66 -12.56
CA ASN A 91 -16.96 0.07 -13.80
C ASN A 91 -18.48 -0.16 -13.78
N ILE A 92 -19.06 -0.51 -12.63
CA ILE A 92 -20.52 -0.63 -12.47
C ILE A 92 -21.19 0.74 -12.58
N LYS A 93 -20.65 1.76 -11.91
CA LYS A 93 -21.16 3.13 -12.01
C LYS A 93 -21.07 3.67 -13.43
N LYS A 94 -19.95 3.42 -14.13
CA LYS A 94 -19.76 3.82 -15.52
C LYS A 94 -20.81 3.19 -16.44
N ARG A 95 -21.00 1.87 -16.34
CA ARG A 95 -22.04 1.16 -17.11
C ARG A 95 -23.45 1.65 -16.79
N LYS A 96 -23.73 1.97 -15.52
CA LYS A 96 -25.04 2.53 -15.12
C LYS A 96 -25.26 3.93 -15.69
N HIS A 97 -24.22 4.76 -15.77
CA HIS A 97 -24.29 6.08 -16.41
C HIS A 97 -24.56 5.93 -17.91
N GLU A 98 -23.79 5.08 -18.59
CA GLU A 98 -23.96 4.76 -20.02
C GLU A 98 -25.38 4.24 -20.32
N SER A 99 -25.93 3.34 -19.48
CA SER A 99 -27.31 2.83 -19.66
C SER A 99 -28.40 3.87 -19.35
N THR A 100 -28.13 4.83 -18.45
CA THR A 100 -29.09 5.90 -18.13
C THR A 100 -29.11 6.95 -19.25
N GLU A 101 -27.96 7.22 -19.88
CA GLU A 101 -27.84 8.11 -21.04
C GLU A 101 -28.57 7.53 -22.27
N GLU A 102 -28.41 6.24 -22.56
CA GLU A 102 -29.13 5.54 -23.65
C GLU A 102 -30.66 5.52 -23.43
N GLU A 103 -31.14 5.32 -22.19
CA GLU A 103 -32.58 5.39 -21.87
C GLU A 103 -33.15 6.81 -21.97
N THR A 104 -32.36 7.85 -21.62
CA THR A 104 -32.79 9.25 -21.81
C THR A 104 -32.81 9.67 -23.28
N GLU A 105 -31.91 9.13 -24.11
CA GLU A 105 -31.85 9.43 -25.54
C GLU A 105 -33.01 8.77 -26.31
N LEU A 106 -33.46 7.58 -25.89
CA LEU A 106 -34.65 6.90 -26.43
C LEU A 106 -35.99 7.59 -26.10
N LEU A 107 -36.03 8.44 -25.06
CA LEU A 107 -37.23 9.19 -24.66
C LEU A 107 -37.38 10.55 -25.39
N LEU A 108 -36.37 11.01 -26.13
CA LEU A 108 -36.48 12.17 -27.03
C LEU A 108 -37.11 11.76 -28.37
N VAL A 109 -38.38 11.34 -28.34
CA VAL A 109 -39.20 11.32 -29.56
C VAL A 109 -39.47 12.78 -29.95
N PRO A 110 -39.20 13.22 -31.19
CA PRO A 110 -39.58 14.55 -31.63
C PRO A 110 -41.10 14.67 -31.57
N GLN A 111 -41.64 15.41 -30.60
CA GLN A 111 -43.00 15.94 -30.73
C GLN A 111 -42.97 16.91 -31.90
N ALA A 112 -43.53 16.50 -33.04
CA ALA A 112 -43.85 17.39 -34.13
C ALA A 112 -44.74 18.49 -33.56
N THR A 113 -44.16 19.67 -33.32
CA THR A 113 -44.88 20.90 -33.06
C THR A 113 -45.69 21.22 -34.30
N GLU A 114 -47.01 21.09 -34.20
CA GLU A 114 -47.94 21.57 -35.20
C GLU A 114 -47.61 23.02 -35.53
N GLU A 115 -47.41 23.28 -36.82
CA GLU A 115 -47.16 24.61 -37.38
C GLU A 115 -48.34 25.53 -37.04
N ASP A 116 -48.11 26.51 -36.17
CA ASP A 116 -49.02 27.64 -36.02
C ASP A 116 -48.90 28.52 -37.28
N SER A 117 -49.92 28.47 -38.12
CA SER A 117 -49.96 29.24 -39.36
C SER A 117 -50.09 30.73 -39.05
N SER A 118 -48.95 31.41 -39.14
CA SER A 118 -48.75 32.83 -39.48
C SER A 118 -50.02 33.68 -39.59
N ILE A 119 -50.26 34.53 -38.60
CA ILE A 119 -51.14 35.69 -38.75
C ILE A 119 -50.44 36.74 -39.61
N SER A 120 -50.94 36.94 -40.83
CA SER A 120 -50.52 38.03 -41.71
C SER A 120 -51.14 39.33 -41.22
N SER A 121 -50.30 40.27 -40.80
CA SER A 121 -50.67 41.67 -40.65
C SER A 121 -50.61 42.35 -42.02
N GLU A 122 -51.77 42.65 -42.61
CA GLU A 122 -51.90 43.65 -43.67
C GLU A 122 -52.85 44.77 -43.22
N ASP A 123 -52.37 45.96 -43.51
CA ASP A 123 -52.79 47.32 -43.18
C ASP A 123 -54.00 47.76 -44.02
N ASP A 124 -55.02 48.42 -43.45
CA ASP A 124 -55.72 49.53 -44.13
C ASP A 124 -56.62 50.37 -43.18
N SER A 125 -56.38 51.69 -43.24
CA SER A 125 -57.25 52.85 -42.95
C SER A 125 -57.61 53.26 -41.51
#